data_AF-A0A849KJQ4-F1
#
_entry.id   AF-A0A849KJQ4-F1
#
_cell.length_a   1.000
_cell.length_b   1.000
_cell.length_c   1.000
_cell.angle_alpha   90.00
_cell.angle_beta   90.00
_cell.angle_gamma   90.00
#
_symmetry.space_group_name_H-M   'P 1'
#
loop_
_entity.id
_entity.type
_entity.pdbx_description
1 polymer ?
#
loop_
_entity_poly.entity_id
_entity_poly.type
_entity_poly.pdbx_seq_one_letter_code
_entity_poly.pdbx_strand_id
1 'polypeptide(L)' 'MLDAAVRLMRPDEGTRLKAFIVTRPPAPPAPTLLADLQHWIDRELSTPERPKAIRFGAQLPVTPSGKAADWSLHD' A
#
# COMPACT_ATOMS: atom_id res chain seq x y z
N MET A 1 11.10 1.03 -5.47
CA MET A 1 9.90 0.14 -5.39
C MET A 1 9.94 -0.81 -6.56
N LEU A 2 9.38 -2.01 -6.42
CA LEU A 2 9.26 -2.96 -7.54
C LEU A 2 7.87 -3.03 -8.12
N ASP A 3 6.88 -2.88 -7.25
CA ASP A 3 5.48 -3.00 -7.61
C ASP A 3 4.63 -2.32 -6.53
N ALA A 4 3.38 -2.03 -6.88
CA ALA A 4 2.41 -1.49 -5.96
C ALA A 4 0.99 -1.88 -6.39
N ALA A 5 0.13 -2.13 -5.40
CA ALA A 5 -1.30 -2.31 -5.63
C ALA A 5 -2.10 -1.32 -4.79
N VAL A 6 -3.14 -0.74 -5.38
CA VAL A 6 -4.09 0.14 -4.69
C VAL A 6 -5.48 -0.49 -4.78
N ARG A 7 -6.20 -0.52 -3.64
CA ARG A 7 -7.56 -1.04 -3.55
C ARG A 7 -8.42 -0.10 -2.69
N LEU A 8 -9.73 -0.15 -2.89
CA LEU A 8 -10.66 0.37 -1.89
C LEU A 8 -10.51 -0.43 -0.60
N MET A 9 -10.63 0.26 0.54
CA MET A 9 -10.83 -0.39 1.83
C MET A 9 -12.08 -1.26 1.79
N ARG A 10 -12.03 -2.37 2.52
CA ARG A 10 -13.24 -3.17 2.77
C ARG A 10 -14.22 -2.35 3.60
N PRO A 11 -15.53 -2.65 3.54
CA PRO A 11 -16.54 -1.91 4.29
C PRO A 11 -16.25 -1.81 5.80
N ASP A 12 -15.62 -2.83 6.40
CA ASP A 12 -15.22 -2.85 7.81
C ASP A 12 -13.95 -2.04 8.11
N GLU A 13 -13.10 -1.78 7.11
CA GLU A 13 -11.86 -1.00 7.22
C GLU A 13 -12.09 0.51 6.98
N GLY A 14 -13.14 0.85 6.24
CA GLY A 14 -13.55 2.22 5.93
C GLY A 14 -13.87 2.45 4.45
N THR A 15 -13.92 3.72 4.04
CA THR A 15 -14.37 4.14 2.70
C THR A 15 -13.28 4.79 1.85
N ARG A 16 -12.01 4.59 2.23
CA ARG A 16 -10.84 5.22 1.61
C ARG A 16 -10.00 4.20 0.82
N LEU A 17 -8.97 4.67 0.13
CA LEU A 17 -8.01 3.80 -0.53
C LEU A 17 -7.01 3.20 0.47
N LYS A 18 -6.52 2.00 0.18
CA LYS A 18 -5.37 1.36 0.82
C LYS A 18 -4.35 0.93 -0.23
N ALA A 19 -3.07 1.01 0.09
CA ALA A 19 -1.98 0.64 -0.81
C ALA A 19 -1.09 -0.44 -0.21
N PHE A 20 -0.62 -1.35 -1.06
CA PHE A 20 0.42 -2.32 -0.75
C PHE A 20 1.62 -2.02 -1.63
N ILE A 21 2.79 -1.84 -1.02
CA ILE A 21 4.01 -1.44 -1.70
C ILE A 21 5.05 -2.54 -1.58
N VAL A 22 5.61 -2.95 -2.72
CA VAL A 22 6.69 -3.94 -2.77
C VAL A 22 8.05 -3.25 -2.73
N THR A 23 8.84 -3.58 -1.71
CA THR A 23 10.20 -3.06 -1.51
C THR A 23 11.24 -4.08 -1.97
N ARG A 24 12.37 -3.60 -2.48
CA ARG A 24 13.54 -4.44 -2.82
C ARG A 24 14.68 -4.13 -1.87
N PRO A 25 15.31 -5.13 -1.24
CA PRO A 25 16.56 -4.92 -0.53
C PRO A 25 17.70 -4.46 -1.47
N PRO A 26 18.63 -3.62 -0.98
CA PRO A 26 18.54 -2.88 0.27
C PRO A 26 17.49 -1.75 0.16
N ALA A 27 16.59 -1.66 1.13
CA ALA A 27 15.62 -0.59 1.24
C ALA A 27 15.81 0.14 2.60
N PRO A 28 15.51 1.44 2.68
CA PRO A 28 15.43 2.13 3.95
C PRO A 28 14.43 1.45 4.91
N PRO A 29 14.55 1.68 6.22
CA PRO A 29 13.55 1.25 7.19
C PRO A 29 12.16 1.74 6.79
N ALA A 30 11.13 0.92 7.07
CA ALA A 30 9.76 1.22 6.69
C ALA A 30 9.27 2.62 7.12
N PRO A 31 9.60 3.17 8.30
CA PRO A 31 9.19 4.52 8.68
C PRO A 31 9.77 5.62 7.77
N THR A 32 11.03 5.50 7.36
CA THR A 32 11.67 6.46 6.44
C THR A 32 11.01 6.40 5.07
N LEU A 33 10.83 5.18 4.55
CA LEU A 33 10.17 4.99 3.27
C LEU A 33 8.72 5.49 3.27
N LEU A 34 8.01 5.30 4.38
CA LEU A 34 6.65 5.81 4.56
C LEU A 34 6.61 7.33 4.53
N ALA A 35 7.54 8.01 5.21
CA ALA A 35 7.60 9.48 5.23
C ALA A 35 7.86 10.05 3.83
N ASP A 36 8.84 9.49 3.10
CA ASP A 36 9.15 9.92 1.74
C ASP A 36 7.97 9.70 0.79
N LEU A 37 7.31 8.53 0.89
CA LEU A 37 6.14 8.20 0.09
C LEU A 37 4.96 9.10 0.42
N GLN A 38 4.73 9.41 1.70
CA GLN A 38 3.64 10.29 2.13
C GLN A 38 3.85 11.71 1.57
N HIS A 39 5.08 12.23 1.61
CA HIS A 39 5.40 13.53 1.03
C HIS A 39 5.12 13.57 -0.48
N TRP A 40 5.49 12.51 -1.21
CA TRP A 40 5.20 12.39 -2.63
C TRP A 40 3.68 12.31 -2.89
N ILE A 41 2.94 11.47 -2.14
CA ILE A 41 1.49 11.34 -2.24
C ILE A 41 0.80 12.70 -2.04
N ASP A 42 1.22 13.46 -1.02
CA ASP A 42 0.59 14.74 -0.70
C ASP A 42 0.83 15.82 -1.75
N ARG A 43 1.96 15.72 -2.47
CA ARG A 43 2.32 16.64 -3.56
C ARG A 43 1.65 16.28 -4.88
N GLU A 44 1.60 15.00 -5.22
CA GLU A 44 1.17 14.54 -6.56
C GLU A 44 -0.31 14.15 -6.65
N LEU A 45 -0.93 13.73 -5.54
CA LEU A 45 -2.29 13.17 -5.56
C LEU A 45 -3.31 14.12 -4.94
N SER A 46 -4.49 14.20 -5.54
CA SER A 46 -5.63 14.89 -4.96
C SER A 46 -6.16 14.13 -3.74
N THR A 47 -6.82 14.83 -2.82
CA THR A 47 -7.34 14.25 -1.57
C THR A 47 -8.05 12.89 -1.72
N PRO A 48 -8.97 12.65 -2.69
CA PRO A 48 -9.62 11.34 -2.83
C PRO A 48 -8.68 10.22 -3.31
N GLU A 49 -7.61 10.55 -4.03
CA GLU A 49 -6.64 9.59 -4.57
C GLU A 49 -5.63 9.12 -3.51
N ARG A 50 -5.51 9.81 -2.38
CA ARG A 50 -4.56 9.48 -1.31
C ARG A 50 -5.00 8.23 -0.54
N PRO A 51 -4.19 7.15 -0.54
CA PRO A 51 -4.39 6.01 0.34
C PRO A 51 -4.31 6.43 1.80
N LYS A 52 -5.27 6.00 2.61
CA LYS A 52 -5.28 6.26 4.05
C LYS A 52 -4.46 5.23 4.84
N ALA A 53 -4.19 4.07 4.23
CA ALA A 53 -3.37 3.01 4.81
C ALA A 53 -2.37 2.50 3.77
N ILE A 54 -1.12 2.29 4.21
CA ILE A 54 -0.02 1.79 3.38
C ILE A 54 0.61 0.61 4.11
N ARG A 55 0.70 -0.54 3.44
CA ARG A 55 1.45 -1.72 3.90
C ARG A 55 2.66 -1.96 3.00
N PHE A 56 3.75 -2.42 3.58
CA PHE A 56 4.95 -2.84 2.84
C PHE A 56 5.09 -4.36 2.90
N GLY A 57 5.62 -4.96 1.83
CA GLY A 57 5.95 -6.37 1.79
C GLY A 57 6.94 -6.73 0.69
N ALA A 58 7.35 -8.00 0.65
CA ALA A 58 8.32 -8.50 -0.33
C ALA A 58 7.69 -8.86 -1.68
N GLN A 59 6.37 -9.06 -1.73
CA GLN A 59 5.60 -9.37 -2.94
C GLN A 59 4.14 -8.94 -2.77
N LEU A 60 3.41 -8.75 -3.88
CA LEU A 60 1.99 -8.45 -3.83
C LEU A 60 1.18 -9.64 -3.27
N PRO A 61 0.09 -9.38 -2.52
CA PRO A 61 -0.80 -10.44 -2.07
C PRO A 61 -1.40 -11.20 -3.25
N VAL A 62 -1.26 -12.52 -3.23
CA VAL A 62 -1.88 -13.44 -4.19
C VAL A 62 -2.61 -14.56 -3.47
N THR A 63 -3.65 -15.09 -4.11
CA THR A 63 -4.33 -16.31 -3.66
C THR A 63 -3.43 -17.53 -3.89
N PRO A 64 -3.74 -18.70 -3.29
CA PRO A 64 -3.00 -19.93 -3.58
C PRO A 64 -2.95 -20.31 -5.08
N SER A 65 -3.95 -19.88 -5.86
CA SER A 65 -3.98 -20.06 -7.32
C SER A 65 -3.22 -18.97 -8.10
N GLY A 66 -2.48 -18.09 -7.42
CA GLY A 66 -1.65 -17.05 -8.03
C GLY A 66 -2.40 -15.79 -8.52
N LYS A 67 -3.70 -15.64 -8.21
CA LYS A 67 -4.47 -14.45 -8.60
C LYS A 67 -4.27 -13.32 -7.60
N ALA A 68 -4.31 -12.07 -8.06
CA ALA A 68 -4.23 -10.89 -7.18
C ALA A 68 -5.27 -10.97 -6.04
N ALA A 69 -4.79 -10.98 -4.80
CA ALA A 69 -5.62 -11.01 -3.61
C ALA A 69 -5.77 -9.61 -3.00
N ASP A 70 -6.76 -9.48 -2.12
CA ASP A 70 -6.86 -8.35 -1.21
C ASP A 70 -6.14 -8.67 0.12
N TRP A 71 -5.87 -7.66 0.94
CA TRP A 71 -5.19 -7.80 2.23
C TRP A 71 -6.00 -7.11 3.34
N SER A 72 -5.98 -7.68 4.55
CA SER A 72 -6.65 -7.07 5.71
C SER A 72 -5.82 -5.93 6.28
N LEU A 73 -6.45 -4.88 6.79
CA LEU A 73 -5.81 -3.88 7.66
C LEU A 73 -5.95 -4.21 9.15
N HIS A 74 -6.88 -5.10 9.48
CA HIS A 74 -7.00 -5.72 10.79
C HIS A 74 -6.05 -6.92 10.79
N ASP A 75 -4.91 -6.79 11.46
CA ASP A 75 -3.99 -7.90 11.76
C ASP A 75 -4.43 -8.56 13.08
#